data_AF-A0AAD1UBN4-F1
#
_entry.id   AF-A0AAD1UBN4-F1
#
_cell.length_a   1.000
_cell.length_b   1.000
_cell.length_c   1.000
_cell.angle_alpha   90.00
_cell.angle_beta   90.00
_cell.angle_gamma   90.00
#
_symmetry.space_group_name_H-M   'P 1'
#
loop_
_entity.id
_entity.type
_entity.pdbx_description
1 polymer ?
#
loop_
_entity_poly.entity_id
_entity_poly.type
_entity_poly.pdbx_seq_one_letter_code
_entity_poly.pdbx_strand_id
1 'polypeptide(L)'
;MSNFKFGRATSEIQCRYSIGRRAKKDNKKRVDHKLTVRERLDLLFDEGTFTEYDRYVVHKCNDFGIKKQKFDTDRVVTGHEKSMEELSMLSHKTSLFSEKVSKIKSQAMLVGARIIEENDSGSAKIQEGVLSLARYAEIFQRNVNSSGVIPQVLLIMGPCAGGAVTKSSVVIRNFKRYQAIASTRNLMSYLPSSNDELPPRREWALEDEANQASPDILNNIIPDDLNKHIIRSWCSKVVCMMLGYRFLDCRSEICLCMCCFNIRGVIFEDVPGFLSGTNQEYGGIIKHGAKLLYAFTECTTPKITDITRKGYRGAFDVMSCKRLSRDMSYAWPTAEISAMRAKGVVEIIFRCQNV
;
A
#
# COMPACT_ATOMS: atom_id res chain seq x y z
N MET A 1 3.28 44.90 -27.20
CA MET A 1 2.62 43.98 -28.18
C MET A 1 2.95 42.49 -27.98
N SER A 2 3.95 42.09 -27.17
CA SER A 2 4.33 40.68 -26.94
C SER A 2 3.43 39.94 -25.93
N ASN A 3 3.02 40.58 -24.83
CA ASN A 3 2.21 39.95 -23.77
C ASN A 3 0.78 39.59 -24.23
N PHE A 4 0.18 40.38 -25.13
CA PHE A 4 -1.15 40.12 -25.69
C PHE A 4 -1.18 38.92 -26.67
N LYS A 5 -0.10 38.66 -27.40
CA LYS A 5 0.01 37.48 -28.28
C LYS A 5 0.17 36.19 -27.46
N PHE A 6 0.90 36.24 -26.35
CA PHE A 6 1.02 35.13 -25.40
C PHE A 6 -0.31 34.80 -24.69
N GLY A 7 -1.07 35.82 -24.29
CA GLY A 7 -2.42 35.64 -23.72
C GLY A 7 -3.42 35.01 -24.69
N ARG A 8 -3.38 35.38 -25.97
CA ARG A 8 -4.22 34.75 -27.00
C ARG A 8 -3.85 33.29 -27.26
N ALA A 9 -2.56 32.98 -27.39
CA ALA A 9 -2.10 31.62 -27.60
C ALA A 9 -2.49 30.68 -26.43
N THR A 10 -2.37 31.15 -25.18
CA THR A 10 -2.80 30.39 -23.99
C THR A 10 -4.32 30.19 -23.95
N SER A 11 -5.10 31.22 -24.30
CA SER A 11 -6.57 31.12 -24.39
C SER A 11 -7.05 30.17 -25.50
N GLU A 12 -6.39 30.14 -26.66
CA GLU A 12 -6.71 29.23 -27.77
C GLU A 12 -6.37 27.78 -27.42
N ILE A 13 -5.30 27.56 -26.67
CA ILE A 13 -4.89 26.24 -26.18
C ILE A 13 -5.88 25.75 -25.10
N GLN A 14 -6.34 26.61 -24.19
CA GLN A 14 -7.41 26.29 -23.23
C GLN A 14 -8.75 26.02 -23.93
N CYS A 15 -9.07 26.77 -24.99
CA CYS A 15 -10.29 26.60 -25.77
C CYS A 15 -10.30 25.25 -26.51
N ARG A 16 -9.21 24.87 -27.20
CA ARG A 16 -9.02 23.55 -27.82
C ARG A 16 -9.25 22.40 -26.83
N TYR A 17 -8.78 22.57 -25.60
CA TYR A 17 -8.98 21.59 -24.52
C TYR A 17 -10.45 21.47 -24.09
N SER A 18 -11.15 22.60 -23.93
CA SER A 18 -12.58 22.62 -23.58
C SER A 18 -13.46 21.96 -24.66
N ILE A 19 -13.09 22.16 -25.93
CA ILE A 19 -13.74 21.59 -27.11
C ILE A 19 -13.49 20.08 -27.19
N GLY A 20 -12.25 19.62 -26.91
CA GLY A 20 -11.93 18.19 -26.81
C GLY A 20 -12.68 17.46 -25.68
N ARG A 21 -13.04 18.18 -24.60
CA ARG A 21 -13.88 17.70 -23.49
C ARG A 21 -15.36 17.56 -23.91
N ARG A 22 -15.91 18.51 -24.67
CA ARG A 22 -17.30 18.48 -25.17
C ARG A 22 -17.50 17.47 -26.31
N ALA A 23 -16.63 17.47 -27.31
CA ALA A 23 -16.78 16.61 -28.50
C ALA A 23 -16.70 15.09 -28.21
N LYS A 24 -16.06 14.68 -27.10
CA LYS A 24 -16.04 13.28 -26.64
C LYS A 24 -17.19 12.92 -25.69
N LYS A 25 -17.87 13.90 -25.09
CA LYS A 25 -19.02 13.67 -24.22
C LYS A 25 -20.24 13.23 -25.03
N ASP A 26 -20.34 13.67 -26.28
CA ASP A 26 -21.56 13.53 -27.09
C ASP A 26 -21.60 12.32 -28.04
N ASN A 27 -20.51 11.55 -28.22
CA ASN A 27 -20.46 10.59 -29.35
C ASN A 27 -20.02 9.15 -29.05
N LYS A 28 -20.21 8.66 -27.81
CA LYS A 28 -20.25 7.20 -27.58
C LYS A 28 -21.17 6.90 -26.42
N LYS A 29 -22.28 6.19 -26.69
CA LYS A 29 -23.06 5.48 -25.67
C LYS A 29 -22.06 4.81 -24.71
N ARG A 30 -22.10 5.19 -23.41
CA ARG A 30 -21.23 4.66 -22.34
C ARG A 30 -21.58 3.20 -22.10
N VAL A 31 -21.10 2.30 -22.96
CA VAL A 31 -21.39 0.86 -22.92
C VAL A 31 -20.54 0.13 -21.86
N ASP A 32 -19.70 0.83 -21.11
CA ASP A 32 -18.93 0.23 -20.02
C ASP A 32 -18.72 1.31 -18.94
N HIS A 33 -18.99 1.01 -17.67
CA HIS A 33 -18.95 1.93 -16.52
C HIS A 33 -17.54 2.45 -16.16
N LYS A 34 -16.66 2.67 -17.14
CA LYS A 34 -15.27 3.08 -16.93
C LYS A 34 -15.15 4.59 -16.80
N LEU A 35 -14.98 5.06 -15.56
CA LEU A 35 -14.54 6.43 -15.25
C LEU A 35 -13.24 6.77 -16.00
N THR A 36 -13.14 7.98 -16.51
CA THR A 36 -11.92 8.57 -17.06
C THR A 36 -10.91 8.86 -15.94
N VAL A 37 -9.63 9.02 -16.30
CA VAL A 37 -8.57 9.38 -15.35
C VAL A 37 -8.92 10.63 -14.53
N ARG A 38 -9.43 11.68 -15.18
CA ARG A 38 -9.76 12.93 -14.49
C ARG A 38 -10.98 12.78 -13.57
N GLU A 39 -12.00 12.06 -13.99
CA GLU A 39 -13.13 11.73 -13.10
C GLU A 39 -12.69 10.90 -11.88
N ARG A 40 -11.62 10.11 -11.99
CA ARG A 40 -11.05 9.37 -10.84
C ARG A 40 -10.27 10.30 -9.91
N LEU A 41 -9.56 11.29 -10.46
CA LEU A 41 -8.88 12.34 -9.68
C LEU A 41 -9.89 13.20 -8.91
N ASP A 42 -10.99 13.58 -9.57
CA ASP A 42 -12.08 14.35 -8.95
C ASP A 42 -12.76 13.59 -7.78
N LEU A 43 -12.67 12.24 -7.75
CA LEU A 43 -13.14 11.42 -6.64
C LEU A 43 -12.10 11.22 -5.53
N LEU A 44 -10.81 11.31 -5.87
CA LEU A 44 -9.75 11.11 -4.89
C LEU A 44 -9.46 12.40 -4.13
N PHE A 45 -9.50 13.54 -4.80
CA PHE A 45 -9.14 14.84 -4.23
C PHE A 45 -10.35 15.70 -3.97
N ASP A 46 -10.16 16.70 -3.12
CA ASP A 46 -11.21 17.67 -2.85
C ASP A 46 -11.38 18.64 -4.04
N GLU A 47 -12.58 19.22 -4.17
CA GLU A 47 -12.91 19.99 -5.35
C GLU A 47 -12.02 21.25 -5.47
N GLY A 48 -11.32 21.38 -6.60
CA GLY A 48 -10.46 22.53 -6.89
C GLY A 48 -9.06 22.50 -6.27
N THR A 49 -8.67 21.44 -5.57
CA THR A 49 -7.34 21.34 -4.93
C THR A 49 -6.25 20.80 -5.86
N PHE A 50 -6.62 20.01 -6.88
CA PHE A 50 -5.66 19.37 -7.79
C PHE A 50 -5.13 20.32 -8.87
N THR A 51 -3.80 20.47 -8.94
CA THR A 51 -3.09 21.26 -9.95
C THR A 51 -2.28 20.35 -10.88
N GLU A 52 -2.72 20.26 -12.13
CA GLU A 52 -2.10 19.43 -13.18
C GLU A 52 -0.83 20.08 -13.76
N TYR A 53 0.23 19.28 -13.87
CA TYR A 53 1.48 19.64 -14.52
C TYR A 53 1.59 19.11 -15.95
N ASP A 54 2.33 19.85 -16.78
CA ASP A 54 2.78 19.39 -18.09
C ASP A 54 1.61 18.91 -18.98
N ARG A 55 0.50 19.67 -18.95
CA ARG A 55 -0.76 19.35 -19.64
C ARG A 55 -0.61 19.20 -21.15
N TYR A 56 0.30 19.96 -21.75
CA TYR A 56 0.47 20.05 -23.21
C TYR A 56 1.67 19.28 -23.74
N VAL A 57 2.32 18.47 -22.89
CA VAL A 57 3.44 17.64 -23.34
C VAL A 57 2.93 16.55 -24.28
N VAL A 58 3.64 16.38 -25.40
CA VAL A 58 3.40 15.39 -26.44
C VAL A 58 4.65 14.57 -26.67
N HIS A 59 4.50 13.37 -27.24
CA HIS A 59 5.64 12.54 -27.58
C HIS A 59 6.54 13.18 -28.65
N LYS A 60 7.82 12.78 -28.64
CA LYS A 60 8.85 13.19 -29.61
C LYS A 60 9.17 12.10 -30.63
N CYS A 61 8.54 10.94 -30.53
CA CYS A 61 8.81 9.79 -31.40
C CYS A 61 8.31 10.07 -32.82
N ASN A 62 9.19 9.91 -33.79
CA ASN A 62 8.87 10.06 -35.22
C ASN A 62 8.66 8.72 -35.93
N ASP A 63 8.99 7.61 -35.26
CA ASP A 63 8.98 6.28 -35.84
C ASP A 63 7.55 5.73 -36.01
N PHE A 64 7.40 4.74 -36.89
CA PHE A 64 6.15 4.02 -37.14
C PHE A 64 4.93 4.92 -37.43
N GLY A 65 5.14 6.10 -38.01
CA GLY A 65 4.06 7.03 -38.37
C GLY A 65 3.37 7.73 -37.19
N ILE A 66 3.90 7.60 -35.97
CA ILE A 66 3.31 8.16 -34.74
C ILE A 66 3.40 9.70 -34.71
N LYS A 67 4.26 10.31 -35.53
CA LYS A 67 4.40 11.77 -35.68
C LYS A 67 3.07 12.51 -35.93
N LYS A 68 2.13 11.87 -36.65
CA LYS A 68 0.81 12.43 -36.97
C LYS A 68 -0.21 12.28 -35.83
N GLN A 69 0.02 11.35 -34.90
CA GLN A 69 -0.89 11.05 -33.79
C GLN A 69 -0.37 11.69 -32.50
N LYS A 70 -0.57 13.00 -32.36
CA LYS A 70 -0.23 13.72 -31.13
C LYS A 70 -1.45 13.79 -30.21
N PHE A 71 -1.28 13.31 -28.99
CA PHE A 71 -2.28 13.44 -27.94
C PHE A 71 -1.71 14.35 -26.85
N ASP A 72 -2.48 15.37 -26.47
CA ASP A 72 -2.16 16.18 -25.30
C ASP A 72 -2.01 15.29 -24.06
N THR A 73 -1.19 15.71 -23.10
CA THR A 73 -0.74 14.92 -21.93
C THR A 73 -0.01 13.62 -22.24
N ASP A 74 0.19 13.29 -23.52
CA ASP A 74 0.59 11.95 -24.01
C ASP A 74 -0.08 10.78 -23.26
N ARG A 75 -1.35 11.00 -22.86
CA ARG A 75 -2.20 10.06 -22.11
C ARG A 75 -1.78 9.79 -20.66
N VAL A 76 -0.93 10.62 -20.05
CA VAL A 76 -0.57 10.53 -18.63
C VAL A 76 -0.83 11.85 -17.92
N VAL A 77 -1.67 11.78 -16.88
CA VAL A 77 -2.01 12.94 -16.04
C VAL A 77 -1.16 12.92 -14.80
N THR A 78 -0.55 14.06 -14.49
CA THR A 78 0.45 14.23 -13.43
C THR A 78 0.14 15.55 -12.74
N GLY A 79 0.11 15.62 -11.42
CA GLY A 79 -0.12 16.87 -10.72
C GLY A 79 -0.15 16.67 -9.23
N HIS A 80 -0.19 17.77 -8.47
CA HIS A 80 -0.19 17.78 -7.01
C HIS A 80 -1.50 18.33 -6.45
N GLU A 81 -1.80 17.99 -5.21
CA GLU A 81 -2.89 18.59 -4.46
C GLU A 81 -2.35 19.76 -3.61
N LYS A 82 -3.18 20.80 -3.45
CA LYS A 82 -2.81 22.03 -2.72
C LYS A 82 -3.22 22.04 -1.24
N SER A 83 -4.10 21.13 -0.83
CA SER A 83 -4.58 20.99 0.53
C SER A 83 -3.50 20.27 1.36
N MET A 84 -2.87 21.00 2.29
CA MET A 84 -1.90 20.56 3.32
C MET A 84 -0.89 19.47 2.90
N GLU A 85 0.35 19.87 2.59
CA GLU A 85 1.52 18.97 2.61
C GLU A 85 1.42 17.65 1.80
N GLU A 86 0.59 17.61 0.75
CA GLU A 86 0.34 16.40 -0.05
C GLU A 86 0.74 16.55 -1.53
N LEU A 87 1.95 16.13 -1.88
CA LEU A 87 2.42 16.10 -3.28
C LEU A 87 2.10 14.77 -4.00
N SER A 88 1.01 14.82 -4.76
CA SER A 88 0.89 14.35 -6.16
C SER A 88 0.57 12.90 -6.55
N MET A 89 -0.54 12.81 -7.28
CA MET A 89 -0.98 11.64 -8.04
C MET A 89 -0.45 11.62 -9.47
N LEU A 90 -0.18 10.40 -9.90
CA LEU A 90 0.24 10.05 -11.24
C LEU A 90 -0.73 9.04 -11.84
N SER A 91 -1.48 9.40 -12.88
CA SER A 91 -2.37 8.47 -13.58
C SER A 91 -1.85 8.16 -14.98
N HIS A 92 -1.50 6.89 -15.18
CA HIS A 92 -0.75 6.36 -16.31
C HIS A 92 -1.62 5.66 -17.35
N LYS A 93 -1.54 6.15 -18.59
CA LYS A 93 -1.71 5.34 -19.81
C LYS A 93 -0.47 5.44 -20.69
N THR A 94 0.28 4.35 -20.77
CA THR A 94 1.35 4.05 -21.76
C THR A 94 2.70 4.77 -21.60
N SER A 95 3.70 4.29 -22.35
CA SER A 95 5.10 4.11 -21.93
C SER A 95 6.09 5.24 -22.20
N LEU A 96 5.62 6.41 -22.62
CA LEU A 96 6.50 7.48 -23.06
C LEU A 96 7.00 8.39 -21.95
N PHE A 97 6.56 8.14 -20.72
CA PHE A 97 6.46 9.22 -19.76
C PHE A 97 7.15 8.94 -18.45
N SER A 98 8.26 8.19 -18.48
CA SER A 98 9.16 8.22 -17.33
C SER A 98 9.49 9.65 -16.98
N GLU A 99 9.84 10.53 -17.92
CA GLU A 99 10.23 11.91 -17.61
C GLU A 99 9.25 12.65 -16.69
N LYS A 100 7.93 12.62 -16.96
CA LYS A 100 6.96 13.31 -16.10
C LYS A 100 6.75 12.61 -14.76
N VAL A 101 6.76 11.29 -14.77
CA VAL A 101 6.62 10.45 -13.57
C VAL A 101 7.81 10.64 -12.66
N SER A 102 8.97 10.57 -13.28
CA SER A 102 10.29 10.83 -12.75
C SER A 102 10.38 12.22 -12.17
N LYS A 103 9.90 13.23 -12.87
CA LYS A 103 9.82 14.61 -12.39
C LYS A 103 8.95 14.71 -11.14
N ILE A 104 7.75 14.14 -11.16
CA ILE A 104 6.87 14.14 -9.98
C ILE A 104 7.49 13.39 -8.81
N LYS A 105 8.07 12.20 -9.03
CA LYS A 105 8.76 11.44 -7.98
C LYS A 105 9.94 12.20 -7.39
N SER A 106 10.73 12.83 -8.23
CA SER A 106 11.83 13.69 -7.79
C SER A 106 11.29 14.86 -6.96
N GLN A 107 10.21 15.50 -7.39
CA GLN A 107 9.58 16.57 -6.61
C GLN A 107 9.04 16.06 -5.28
N ALA A 108 8.33 14.93 -5.27
CA ALA A 108 7.76 14.32 -4.07
C ALA A 108 8.85 13.94 -3.06
N MET A 109 9.97 13.37 -3.52
CA MET A 109 11.13 13.10 -2.66
C MET A 109 11.75 14.39 -2.11
N LEU A 110 11.83 15.46 -2.92
CA LEU A 110 12.41 16.74 -2.48
C LEU A 110 11.58 17.43 -1.41
N VAL A 111 10.25 17.29 -1.46
CA VAL A 111 9.34 17.92 -0.50
C VAL A 111 8.88 16.96 0.62
N GLY A 112 9.29 15.70 0.60
CA GLY A 112 8.89 14.70 1.59
C GLY A 112 7.40 14.34 1.53
N ALA A 113 6.85 14.13 0.33
CA ALA A 113 5.42 13.90 0.14
C ALA A 113 5.05 12.50 -0.38
N ARG A 114 3.87 12.06 0.04
CA ARG A 114 3.21 10.80 -0.35
C ARG A 114 2.91 10.74 -1.86
N ILE A 115 3.16 9.60 -2.48
CA ILE A 115 2.86 9.35 -3.90
C ILE A 115 1.72 8.36 -4.06
N ILE A 116 0.77 8.73 -4.92
CA ILE A 116 -0.31 7.84 -5.36
C ILE A 116 -0.17 7.61 -6.87
N GLU A 117 -0.02 6.37 -7.27
CA GLU A 117 0.06 5.98 -8.67
C GLU A 117 -1.19 5.23 -9.08
N GLU A 118 -1.73 5.58 -10.23
CA GLU A 118 -2.81 4.87 -10.86
C GLU A 118 -2.34 4.30 -12.21
N ASN A 119 -2.46 3.00 -12.40
CA ASN A 119 -2.02 2.32 -13.60
C ASN A 119 -3.20 1.70 -14.37
N ASP A 120 -3.34 2.11 -15.62
CA ASP A 120 -4.32 1.62 -16.60
C ASP A 120 -3.60 1.48 -17.96
N SER A 121 -2.46 0.77 -17.98
CA SER A 121 -1.57 0.69 -19.16
C SER A 121 -1.24 -0.72 -19.64
N GLY A 122 -1.41 -0.96 -20.93
CA GLY A 122 -1.16 -2.25 -21.58
C GLY A 122 0.31 -2.59 -21.86
N SER A 123 1.29 -2.07 -21.12
CA SER A 123 2.77 -2.23 -21.29
C SER A 123 3.49 -1.13 -22.10
N ALA A 124 4.75 -1.40 -22.46
CA ALA A 124 5.64 -0.60 -23.29
C ALA A 124 5.06 -0.32 -24.69
N LYS A 125 5.21 0.92 -25.20
CA LYS A 125 4.93 1.28 -26.59
C LYS A 125 6.08 0.73 -27.42
N ILE A 126 5.81 -0.35 -28.12
CA ILE A 126 6.78 -1.05 -28.98
C ILE A 126 7.37 -0.10 -30.03
N GLN A 127 6.59 0.89 -30.49
CA GLN A 127 7.00 1.86 -31.49
C GLN A 127 8.15 2.79 -31.05
N GLU A 128 8.48 2.80 -29.76
CA GLU A 128 9.62 3.54 -29.23
C GLU A 128 10.86 2.68 -28.96
N GLY A 129 10.73 1.36 -29.15
CA GLY A 129 11.81 0.41 -28.95
C GLY A 129 12.49 0.55 -27.58
N VAL A 130 13.83 0.58 -27.60
CA VAL A 130 14.70 0.59 -26.42
C VAL A 130 14.46 1.82 -25.53
N LEU A 131 14.04 2.95 -26.11
CA LEU A 131 13.77 4.16 -25.34
C LEU A 131 12.65 3.92 -24.31
N SER A 132 11.64 3.12 -24.65
CA SER A 132 10.58 2.76 -23.70
C SER A 132 11.11 1.94 -22.50
N LEU A 133 12.13 1.10 -22.70
CA LEU A 133 12.72 0.29 -21.64
C LEU A 133 13.62 1.13 -20.72
N ALA A 134 14.47 2.00 -21.30
CA ALA A 134 15.29 2.94 -20.54
C ALA A 134 14.42 3.81 -19.61
N ARG A 135 13.27 4.25 -20.12
CA ARG A 135 12.27 4.99 -19.33
C ARG A 135 11.71 4.18 -18.17
N TYR A 136 11.38 2.90 -18.36
CA TYR A 136 10.95 2.05 -17.24
C TYR A 136 12.06 1.88 -16.19
N ALA A 137 13.32 1.74 -16.62
CA ALA A 137 14.46 1.64 -15.70
C ALA A 137 14.59 2.88 -14.81
N GLU A 138 14.40 4.09 -15.35
CA GLU A 138 14.38 5.33 -14.55
C GLU A 138 13.27 5.36 -13.50
N ILE A 139 12.07 4.87 -13.85
CA ILE A 139 10.95 4.79 -12.92
C ILE A 139 11.28 3.81 -11.79
N PHE A 140 11.85 2.64 -12.12
CA PHE A 140 12.24 1.65 -11.12
C PHE A 140 13.33 2.17 -10.20
N GLN A 141 14.35 2.83 -10.76
CA GLN A 141 15.41 3.43 -9.96
C GLN A 141 14.82 4.44 -8.97
N ARG A 142 13.87 5.27 -9.42
CA ARG A 142 13.20 6.21 -8.52
C ARG A 142 12.36 5.51 -7.46
N ASN A 143 11.64 4.43 -7.77
CA ASN A 143 10.90 3.65 -6.76
C ASN A 143 11.81 3.13 -5.66
N VAL A 144 12.97 2.60 -6.05
CA VAL A 144 13.98 2.08 -5.14
C VAL A 144 14.52 3.22 -4.27
N ASN A 145 14.87 4.35 -4.89
CA ASN A 145 15.40 5.51 -4.17
C ASN A 145 14.38 6.12 -3.19
N SER A 146 13.08 6.08 -3.51
CA SER A 146 12.02 6.58 -2.64
C SER A 146 11.48 5.53 -1.65
N SER A 147 11.95 4.28 -1.72
CA SER A 147 11.45 3.19 -0.88
C SER A 147 11.86 3.40 0.57
N GLY A 148 10.87 3.51 1.46
CA GLY A 148 11.11 3.78 2.89
C GLY A 148 11.41 5.24 3.21
N VAL A 149 11.37 6.14 2.23
CA VAL A 149 11.54 7.60 2.42
C VAL A 149 10.19 8.30 2.35
N ILE A 150 9.43 8.06 1.28
CA ILE A 150 8.08 8.58 1.11
C ILE A 150 7.11 7.42 0.84
N PRO A 151 5.87 7.45 1.37
CA PRO A 151 4.93 6.38 1.10
C PRO A 151 4.50 6.37 -0.37
N GLN A 152 4.46 5.17 -0.95
CA GLN A 152 4.10 4.94 -2.35
C GLN A 152 2.94 3.93 -2.43
N VAL A 153 1.81 4.35 -3.00
CA VAL A 153 0.62 3.49 -3.18
C VAL A 153 0.27 3.37 -4.65
N LEU A 154 0.05 2.14 -5.12
CA LEU A 154 -0.30 1.85 -6.51
C LEU A 154 -1.72 1.28 -6.61
N LEU A 155 -2.56 1.95 -7.40
CA LEU A 155 -3.88 1.52 -7.82
C LEU A 155 -3.81 0.93 -9.23
N ILE A 156 -4.15 -0.34 -9.38
CA ILE A 156 -4.28 -0.98 -10.70
C ILE A 156 -5.75 -0.89 -11.12
N MET A 157 -6.05 0.02 -12.04
CA MET A 157 -7.44 0.36 -12.44
C MET A 157 -7.76 -0.08 -13.88
N GLY A 158 -6.82 -0.74 -14.54
CA GLY A 158 -6.96 -1.27 -15.90
C GLY A 158 -5.93 -2.37 -16.19
N PRO A 159 -5.73 -2.72 -17.48
CA PRO A 159 -4.69 -3.67 -17.84
C PRO A 159 -3.34 -3.18 -17.34
N CYS A 160 -2.53 -4.11 -16.84
CA CYS A 160 -1.17 -3.88 -16.41
C CYS A 160 -0.38 -5.13 -16.79
N ALA A 161 0.46 -5.02 -17.82
CA ALA A 161 1.18 -6.16 -18.39
C ALA A 161 2.66 -5.82 -18.62
N GLY A 162 3.50 -6.86 -18.65
CA GLY A 162 4.94 -6.73 -18.87
C GLY A 162 5.63 -5.85 -17.82
N GLY A 163 6.56 -4.99 -18.25
CA GLY A 163 7.30 -4.08 -17.37
C GLY A 163 6.43 -3.06 -16.62
N ALA A 164 5.14 -2.93 -16.93
CA ALA A 164 4.23 -2.12 -16.12
C ALA A 164 3.89 -2.76 -14.76
N VAL A 165 4.01 -4.10 -14.65
CA VAL A 165 3.67 -4.88 -13.44
C VAL A 165 4.76 -4.80 -12.37
N THR A 166 6.02 -4.62 -12.78
CA THR A 166 7.18 -4.55 -11.88
C THR A 166 7.31 -3.19 -11.18
N LYS A 167 6.30 -2.31 -11.29
CA LYS A 167 6.20 -1.08 -10.50
C LYS A 167 5.85 -1.48 -9.06
N SER A 168 6.87 -1.75 -8.27
CA SER A 168 6.71 -2.17 -6.88
C SER A 168 6.19 -1.01 -6.02
N SER A 169 4.98 -1.15 -5.50
CA SER A 169 4.37 -0.35 -4.42
C SER A 169 3.29 -1.21 -3.74
N VAL A 170 2.73 -0.75 -2.62
CA VAL A 170 1.58 -1.43 -1.98
C VAL A 170 0.40 -1.43 -2.96
N VAL A 171 -0.04 -2.62 -3.36
CA VAL A 171 -1.17 -2.79 -4.29
C VAL A 171 -2.46 -3.01 -3.50
N ILE A 172 -3.40 -2.07 -3.59
CA ILE A 172 -4.74 -2.25 -3.03
C ILE A 172 -5.57 -3.08 -4.01
N ARG A 173 -5.79 -4.36 -3.68
CA ARG A 173 -6.68 -5.25 -4.43
C ARG A 173 -8.13 -5.04 -4.00
N ASN A 174 -8.89 -4.28 -4.77
CA ASN A 174 -10.35 -4.18 -4.63
C ASN A 174 -11.04 -4.51 -5.96
N PHE A 175 -12.12 -5.28 -5.90
CA PHE A 175 -12.89 -5.68 -7.09
C PHE A 175 -13.66 -4.52 -7.73
N LYS A 176 -13.96 -3.46 -6.95
CA LYS A 176 -14.70 -2.29 -7.42
C LYS A 176 -13.85 -1.01 -7.32
N ARG A 177 -13.85 -0.23 -8.40
CA ARG A 177 -13.00 0.96 -8.58
C ARG A 177 -13.23 2.06 -7.54
N TYR A 178 -14.47 2.37 -7.23
CA TYR A 178 -14.80 3.39 -6.22
C TYR A 178 -14.30 2.99 -4.83
N GLN A 179 -14.38 1.69 -4.48
CA GLN A 179 -13.85 1.19 -3.22
C GLN A 179 -12.33 1.28 -3.18
N ALA A 180 -11.63 1.10 -4.31
CA ALA A 180 -10.18 1.31 -4.41
C ALA A 180 -9.79 2.75 -4.08
N ILE A 181 -10.49 3.73 -4.63
CA ILE A 181 -10.26 5.16 -4.37
C ILE A 181 -10.53 5.50 -2.90
N ALA A 182 -11.71 5.09 -2.37
CA ALA A 182 -12.06 5.33 -0.96
C ALA A 182 -11.08 4.62 0.01
N SER A 183 -10.67 3.40 -0.31
CA SER A 183 -9.66 2.66 0.46
C SER A 183 -8.30 3.35 0.45
N THR A 184 -7.95 4.00 -0.66
CA THR A 184 -6.69 4.75 -0.79
C THR A 184 -6.71 5.99 0.08
N ARG A 185 -7.80 6.78 0.07
CA ARG A 185 -7.96 7.93 0.98
C ARG A 185 -7.86 7.48 2.44
N ASN A 186 -8.54 6.38 2.79
CA ASN A 186 -8.46 5.84 4.13
C ASN A 186 -7.03 5.38 4.49
N LEU A 187 -6.33 4.66 3.61
CA LEU A 187 -4.94 4.25 3.85
C LEU A 187 -4.01 5.46 4.03
N MET A 188 -4.13 6.47 3.17
CA MET A 188 -3.28 7.66 3.21
C MET A 188 -3.47 8.50 4.46
N SER A 189 -4.62 8.37 5.12
CA SER A 189 -4.88 9.05 6.38
C SER A 189 -4.16 8.43 7.58
N TYR A 190 -3.58 7.24 7.45
CA TYR A 190 -2.77 6.60 8.49
C TYR A 190 -1.26 6.76 8.26
N LEU A 191 -0.86 7.15 7.03
CA LEU A 191 0.54 7.23 6.64
C LEU A 191 1.03 8.68 6.83
N PRO A 192 2.26 8.88 7.36
CA PRO A 192 2.89 10.20 7.39
C PRO A 192 3.23 10.69 5.97
N SER A 193 3.62 11.95 5.80
CA SER A 193 4.05 12.45 4.49
C SER A 193 5.39 11.87 4.05
N SER A 194 6.30 11.71 5.00
CA SER A 194 7.63 11.11 4.84
C SER A 194 8.03 10.27 6.05
N ASN A 195 9.19 9.61 5.99
CA ASN A 195 9.81 8.89 7.09
C ASN A 195 10.34 9.80 8.21
N ASP A 196 10.48 11.10 7.96
CA ASP A 196 10.93 12.08 8.96
C ASP A 196 9.77 12.58 9.85
N GLU A 197 8.53 12.25 9.49
CA GLU A 197 7.33 12.61 10.24
C GLU A 197 6.79 11.45 11.06
N LEU A 198 6.06 11.78 12.11
CA LEU A 198 5.24 10.81 12.83
C LEU A 198 3.92 10.62 12.10
N PRO A 199 3.32 9.41 12.14
CA PRO A 199 1.99 9.19 11.59
C PRO A 199 0.97 10.20 12.13
N PRO A 200 0.07 10.72 11.28
CA PRO A 200 -0.93 11.69 11.69
C PRO A 200 -1.82 11.10 12.79
N ARG A 201 -2.02 11.84 13.88
CA ARG A 201 -2.98 11.48 14.92
C ARG A 201 -4.34 12.02 14.52
N ARG A 202 -5.33 11.14 14.44
CA ARG A 202 -6.73 11.57 14.37
C ARG A 202 -7.21 11.92 15.77
N GLU A 203 -7.94 13.02 15.88
CA GLU A 203 -8.76 13.28 17.05
C GLU A 203 -9.79 12.14 17.14
N TRP A 204 -9.69 11.38 18.22
CA TRP A 204 -10.60 10.30 18.54
C TRP A 204 -11.91 10.95 18.99
N ALA A 205 -13.04 10.36 18.61
CA ALA A 205 -14.30 10.75 19.23
C ALA A 205 -14.14 10.49 20.74
N LEU A 206 -14.42 11.51 21.55
CA LEU A 206 -14.37 11.47 23.03
C LEU A 206 -15.17 10.32 23.66
N GLU A 207 -16.00 9.63 22.87
CA GLU A 207 -16.84 8.50 23.28
C GLU A 207 -16.12 7.14 23.29
N ASP A 208 -14.99 6.98 22.58
CA ASP A 208 -14.15 5.77 22.65
C ASP A 208 -13.19 5.89 23.84
N GLU A 209 -13.69 5.66 25.06
CA GLU A 209 -12.82 5.56 26.22
C GLU A 209 -11.84 4.39 26.05
N ALA A 210 -10.55 4.62 26.33
CA ALA A 210 -9.52 3.56 26.30
C ALA A 210 -9.85 2.36 27.22
N ASN A 211 -10.83 2.51 28.12
CA ASN A 211 -11.29 1.52 29.09
C ASN A 211 -12.64 0.87 28.74
N GLN A 212 -13.22 1.18 27.58
CA GLN A 212 -14.63 0.84 27.28
C GLN A 212 -14.87 -0.60 26.84
N ALA A 213 -13.81 -1.41 26.67
CA ALA A 213 -13.99 -2.82 26.38
C ALA A 213 -14.64 -3.49 27.59
N SER A 214 -15.93 -3.85 27.48
CA SER A 214 -16.61 -4.55 28.56
C SER A 214 -15.87 -5.87 28.84
N PRO A 215 -15.43 -6.11 30.09
CA PRO A 215 -14.67 -7.31 30.45
C PRO A 215 -15.39 -8.60 30.04
N ASP A 216 -16.72 -8.58 30.07
CA ASP A 216 -17.59 -9.70 29.73
C ASP A 216 -17.52 -10.10 28.26
N ILE A 217 -17.29 -9.14 27.35
CA ILE A 217 -17.10 -9.45 25.93
C ILE A 217 -15.71 -10.05 25.74
N LEU A 218 -14.65 -9.44 26.28
CA LEU A 218 -13.27 -9.92 26.14
C LEU A 218 -13.09 -11.35 26.65
N ASN A 219 -13.65 -11.67 27.83
CA ASN A 219 -13.51 -12.97 28.46
C ASN A 219 -14.23 -14.11 27.70
N ASN A 220 -15.27 -13.81 26.92
CA ASN A 220 -16.08 -14.80 26.21
C ASN A 220 -15.71 -15.00 24.73
N ILE A 221 -14.73 -14.27 24.20
CA ILE A 221 -14.39 -14.38 22.77
C ILE A 221 -13.49 -15.58 22.48
N ILE A 222 -12.63 -15.99 23.41
CA ILE A 222 -11.76 -17.15 23.22
C ILE A 222 -12.58 -18.41 23.58
N PRO A 223 -13.04 -19.22 22.61
CA PRO A 223 -13.70 -20.48 22.90
C PRO A 223 -12.75 -21.45 23.62
N ASP A 224 -13.33 -22.23 24.53
CA ASP A 224 -12.64 -23.29 25.28
C ASP A 224 -12.02 -24.36 24.36
N ASP A 225 -12.56 -24.52 23.14
CA ASP A 225 -11.99 -25.42 22.14
C ASP A 225 -10.72 -24.83 21.51
N LEU A 226 -9.59 -25.43 21.90
CA LEU A 226 -8.25 -25.13 21.39
C LEU A 226 -8.14 -25.25 19.86
N ASN A 227 -9.01 -25.97 19.15
CA ASN A 227 -8.89 -26.16 17.69
C ASN A 227 -9.61 -25.10 16.85
N LYS A 228 -10.42 -24.22 17.45
CA LYS A 228 -11.09 -23.13 16.71
C LYS A 228 -10.13 -21.95 16.47
N HIS A 229 -10.09 -21.43 15.25
CA HIS A 229 -9.33 -20.23 14.88
C HIS A 229 -10.16 -18.96 15.10
N ILE A 230 -9.61 -17.98 15.84
CA ILE A 230 -10.43 -16.91 16.44
C ILE A 230 -9.90 -15.50 16.11
N ILE A 231 -8.64 -15.35 15.68
CA ILE A 231 -7.98 -14.03 15.57
C ILE A 231 -8.80 -13.03 14.74
N ARG A 232 -9.35 -13.41 13.58
CA ARG A 232 -10.14 -12.49 12.75
C ARG A 232 -11.49 -12.09 13.37
N SER A 233 -12.17 -12.98 14.07
CA SER A 233 -13.47 -12.67 14.71
C SER A 233 -13.29 -11.92 16.03
N TRP A 234 -12.21 -12.19 16.77
CA TRP A 234 -11.84 -11.49 18.00
C TRP A 234 -11.36 -10.07 17.75
N CYS A 235 -10.39 -9.89 16.83
CA CYS A 235 -9.92 -8.54 16.56
C CYS A 235 -11.03 -7.68 15.94
N SER A 236 -11.95 -8.26 15.15
CA SER A 236 -13.15 -7.54 14.68
C SER A 236 -14.09 -7.13 15.82
N LYS A 237 -14.10 -7.76 16.99
CA LYS A 237 -14.96 -7.34 18.12
C LYS A 237 -14.26 -6.35 19.04
N VAL A 238 -12.98 -6.56 19.31
CA VAL A 238 -12.17 -5.69 20.18
C VAL A 238 -11.78 -4.40 19.47
N VAL A 239 -11.51 -4.47 18.15
CA VAL A 239 -11.07 -3.33 17.35
C VAL A 239 -12.20 -2.74 16.51
N CYS A 240 -13.29 -3.43 16.12
CA CYS A 240 -14.40 -2.71 15.44
C CYS A 240 -15.21 -1.78 16.35
N MET A 241 -15.05 -1.83 17.67
CA MET A 241 -15.50 -0.72 18.51
C MET A 241 -14.72 0.56 18.18
N MET A 242 -13.45 0.42 17.79
CA MET A 242 -12.57 1.48 17.31
C MET A 242 -12.42 1.45 15.77
N LEU A 243 -13.39 1.97 15.03
CA LEU A 243 -13.25 2.44 13.63
C LEU A 243 -12.45 1.58 12.61
N GLY A 244 -13.12 0.69 11.86
CA GLY A 244 -12.80 0.41 10.44
C GLY A 244 -11.40 -0.09 10.06
N TYR A 245 -10.65 -0.74 10.95
CA TYR A 245 -9.31 -1.28 10.65
C TYR A 245 -9.35 -2.54 9.77
N ARG A 246 -8.37 -2.64 8.84
CA ARG A 246 -8.12 -3.86 8.07
C ARG A 246 -7.00 -4.67 8.72
N PHE A 247 -7.29 -5.90 9.11
CA PHE A 247 -6.28 -6.84 9.59
C PHE A 247 -5.37 -7.25 8.45
N LEU A 248 -4.07 -7.05 8.65
CA LEU A 248 -3.05 -7.49 7.74
C LEU A 248 -2.43 -8.77 8.29
N ASP A 249 -2.25 -9.77 7.42
CA ASP A 249 -1.48 -10.95 7.79
C ASP A 249 -0.05 -10.50 8.16
N CYS A 250 0.53 -11.06 9.22
CA CYS A 250 1.86 -10.70 9.67
C CYS A 250 2.90 -11.08 8.59
N ARG A 251 3.49 -10.06 7.93
CA ARG A 251 4.50 -10.24 6.89
C ARG A 251 5.68 -9.32 7.15
N SER A 252 6.87 -9.77 6.74
CA SER A 252 8.13 -9.04 6.88
C SER A 252 8.06 -7.63 6.29
N GLU A 253 7.41 -7.48 5.14
CA GLU A 253 7.28 -6.25 4.38
C GLU A 253 6.45 -5.21 5.12
N ILE A 254 5.42 -5.63 5.86
CA ILE A 254 4.59 -4.73 6.66
C ILE A 254 5.39 -4.25 7.87
N CYS A 255 6.11 -5.14 8.55
CA CYS A 255 6.93 -4.78 9.69
C CYS A 255 8.06 -3.79 9.31
N LEU A 256 8.72 -4.01 8.18
CA LEU A 256 9.71 -3.07 7.64
C LEU A 256 9.08 -1.73 7.24
N CYS A 257 7.91 -1.75 6.59
CA CYS A 257 7.16 -0.53 6.27
C CYS A 257 6.82 0.28 7.53
N MET A 258 6.37 -0.40 8.58
CA MET A 258 6.09 0.22 9.87
C MET A 258 7.34 0.85 10.47
N CYS A 259 8.49 0.17 10.38
CA CYS A 259 9.78 0.71 10.82
C CYS A 259 10.13 2.00 10.06
N CYS A 260 10.04 1.98 8.72
CA CYS A 260 10.39 3.12 7.88
C CYS A 260 9.53 4.36 8.14
N PHE A 261 8.26 4.21 8.50
CA PHE A 261 7.32 5.34 8.63
C PHE A 261 6.90 5.60 10.08
N ASN A 262 7.71 5.19 11.06
CA ASN A 262 7.47 5.42 12.49
C ASN A 262 6.09 4.94 12.99
N ILE A 263 5.53 3.91 12.35
CA ILE A 263 4.22 3.35 12.69
C ILE A 263 4.39 2.38 13.86
N ARG A 264 3.60 2.60 14.91
CA ARG A 264 3.58 1.75 16.11
C ARG A 264 2.74 0.51 15.85
N GLY A 265 3.22 -0.63 16.33
CA GLY A 265 2.60 -1.92 16.10
C GLY A 265 1.99 -2.55 17.33
N VAL A 266 0.82 -3.13 17.16
CA VAL A 266 0.26 -4.11 18.11
C VAL A 266 0.16 -5.45 17.38
N ILE A 267 0.84 -6.46 17.92
CA ILE A 267 0.89 -7.82 17.39
C ILE A 267 0.00 -8.70 18.27
N PHE A 268 -0.92 -9.43 17.64
CA PHE A 268 -1.73 -10.43 18.34
C PHE A 268 -1.23 -11.83 18.00
N GLU A 269 -0.94 -12.62 19.03
CA GLU A 269 -0.36 -13.95 18.89
C GLU A 269 -1.35 -15.06 19.29
N ASP A 270 -1.58 -15.98 18.35
CA ASP A 270 -2.24 -17.29 18.54
C ASP A 270 -1.76 -18.23 17.42
N VAL A 271 -0.49 -18.65 17.51
CA VAL A 271 0.18 -19.44 16.47
C VAL A 271 0.67 -20.78 17.03
N PRO A 272 0.20 -21.93 16.51
CA PRO A 272 0.59 -23.25 17.00
C PRO A 272 1.97 -23.73 16.50
N GLY A 273 2.57 -23.04 15.52
CA GLY A 273 3.80 -23.44 14.85
C GLY A 273 3.80 -23.09 13.36
N PHE A 274 4.84 -23.53 12.66
CA PHE A 274 4.91 -23.47 11.19
C PHE A 274 4.11 -24.60 10.54
N LEU A 275 3.64 -24.37 9.31
CA LEU A 275 2.95 -25.39 8.54
C LEU A 275 3.92 -26.49 8.09
N SER A 276 3.69 -27.73 8.55
CA SER A 276 4.50 -28.89 8.18
C SER A 276 4.16 -29.38 6.77
N GLY A 277 5.17 -29.79 5.99
CA GLY A 277 4.99 -30.49 4.72
C GLY A 277 6.18 -30.34 3.78
N THR A 278 6.45 -31.37 2.96
CA THR A 278 7.56 -31.36 1.99
C THR A 278 7.49 -30.17 1.03
N ASN A 279 6.28 -29.79 0.61
CA ASN A 279 6.06 -28.62 -0.23
C ASN A 279 6.49 -27.30 0.44
N GLN A 280 6.36 -27.18 1.76
CA GLN A 280 6.80 -25.99 2.50
C GLN A 280 8.33 -25.94 2.64
N GLU A 281 8.95 -27.11 2.89
CA GLU A 281 10.40 -27.25 2.94
C GLU A 281 11.05 -26.89 1.59
N TYR A 282 10.58 -27.50 0.49
CA TYR A 282 11.05 -27.16 -0.86
C TYR A 282 10.66 -25.75 -1.28
N GLY A 283 9.53 -25.24 -0.78
CA GLY A 283 9.12 -23.83 -0.91
C GLY A 283 9.99 -22.84 -0.15
N GLY A 284 10.97 -23.32 0.63
CA GLY A 284 11.94 -22.49 1.35
C GLY A 284 11.34 -21.81 2.58
N ILE A 285 10.50 -22.50 3.35
CA ILE A 285 9.88 -21.98 4.58
C ILE A 285 10.92 -21.40 5.56
N ILE A 286 12.12 -21.99 5.63
CA ILE A 286 13.23 -21.50 6.46
C ILE A 286 13.64 -20.07 6.05
N LYS A 287 13.85 -19.84 4.74
CA LYS A 287 14.21 -18.51 4.22
C LYS A 287 13.07 -17.51 4.42
N HIS A 288 11.82 -17.93 4.23
CA HIS A 288 10.65 -17.07 4.42
C HIS A 288 10.42 -16.71 5.90
N GLY A 289 10.56 -17.67 6.81
CA GLY A 289 10.47 -17.44 8.26
C GLY A 289 11.59 -16.53 8.78
N ALA A 290 12.82 -16.71 8.28
CA ALA A 290 13.96 -15.86 8.65
C ALA A 290 13.75 -14.38 8.25
N LYS A 291 13.03 -14.09 7.14
CA LYS A 291 12.69 -12.71 6.76
C LYS A 291 11.82 -12.02 7.80
N LEU A 292 10.86 -12.74 8.38
CA LEU A 292 9.97 -12.18 9.40
C LEU A 292 10.74 -11.93 10.70
N LEU A 293 11.62 -12.87 11.08
CA LEU A 293 12.54 -12.70 12.20
C LEU A 293 13.41 -11.44 12.03
N TYR A 294 14.05 -11.31 10.87
CA TYR A 294 14.89 -10.16 10.51
C TYR A 294 14.11 -8.84 10.57
N ALA A 295 12.88 -8.83 10.03
CA ALA A 295 12.05 -7.64 10.04
C ALA A 295 11.72 -7.17 11.46
N PHE A 296 11.40 -8.11 12.38
CA PHE A 296 11.13 -7.74 13.77
C PHE A 296 12.37 -7.27 14.53
N THR A 297 13.53 -7.85 14.28
CA THR A 297 14.79 -7.43 14.93
C THR A 297 15.27 -6.06 14.47
N GLU A 298 15.11 -5.74 13.18
CA GLU A 298 15.47 -4.44 12.60
C GLU A 298 14.45 -3.35 12.92
N CYS A 299 13.20 -3.73 13.20
CA CYS A 299 12.16 -2.77 13.50
C CYS A 299 12.45 -2.05 14.82
N THR A 300 12.73 -0.76 14.77
CA THR A 300 13.01 0.08 15.97
C THR A 300 11.76 0.77 16.51
N THR A 301 10.64 0.73 15.79
CA THR A 301 9.42 1.40 16.24
C THR A 301 8.78 0.66 17.42
N PRO A 302 8.03 1.39 18.29
CA PRO A 302 7.37 0.76 19.42
C PRO A 302 6.44 -0.38 19.00
N LYS A 303 6.66 -1.55 19.61
CA LYS A 303 5.89 -2.78 19.37
C LYS A 303 5.41 -3.38 20.68
N ILE A 304 4.11 -3.63 20.74
CA ILE A 304 3.46 -4.37 21.82
C ILE A 304 2.95 -5.68 21.24
N THR A 305 3.18 -6.79 21.93
CA THR A 305 2.54 -8.07 21.57
C THR A 305 1.63 -8.52 22.68
N ASP A 306 0.44 -8.95 22.29
CA ASP A 306 -0.54 -9.58 23.17
C ASP A 306 -0.71 -11.05 22.78
N ILE A 307 -0.38 -11.94 23.71
CA ILE A 307 -0.45 -13.39 23.54
C ILE A 307 -1.82 -13.83 24.06
N THR A 308 -2.70 -14.16 23.13
CA THR A 308 -4.10 -14.48 23.46
C THR A 308 -4.27 -15.96 23.84
N ARG A 309 -3.58 -16.87 23.15
CA ARG A 309 -3.71 -18.31 23.36
C ARG A 309 -2.43 -19.08 23.06
N LYS A 310 -2.17 -19.51 21.81
CA LYS A 310 -1.03 -20.38 21.53
C LYS A 310 0.23 -19.59 21.18
N GLY A 311 1.33 -19.87 21.89
CA GLY A 311 2.67 -19.40 21.56
C GLY A 311 3.67 -20.53 21.65
N TYR A 312 3.82 -21.32 20.57
CA TYR A 312 4.70 -22.51 20.59
C TYR A 312 5.91 -22.41 19.66
N ARG A 313 7.02 -23.01 20.09
CA ARG A 313 8.24 -23.25 19.26
C ARG A 313 8.79 -21.95 18.66
N GLY A 314 9.57 -22.07 17.58
CA GLY A 314 10.08 -20.93 16.83
C GLY A 314 9.01 -20.04 16.20
N ALA A 315 7.71 -20.44 16.18
CA ALA A 315 6.67 -19.51 15.77
C ALA A 315 6.45 -18.43 16.83
N PHE A 316 6.49 -18.78 18.12
CA PHE A 316 6.50 -17.81 19.22
C PHE A 316 7.70 -16.87 19.13
N ASP A 317 8.89 -17.41 18.85
CA ASP A 317 10.08 -16.59 18.70
C ASP A 317 9.91 -15.60 17.56
N VAL A 318 9.50 -16.06 16.37
CA VAL A 318 9.32 -15.22 15.18
C VAL A 318 8.20 -14.19 15.33
N MET A 319 7.21 -14.42 16.20
CA MET A 319 6.10 -13.50 16.47
C MET A 319 6.46 -12.38 17.47
N SER A 320 7.61 -11.75 17.25
CA SER A 320 8.12 -10.62 18.05
C SER A 320 8.32 -10.98 19.53
N CYS A 321 8.98 -12.09 19.86
CA CYS A 321 9.24 -12.40 21.26
C CYS A 321 10.10 -11.33 21.97
N LYS A 322 10.11 -11.31 23.31
CA LYS A 322 10.82 -10.28 24.10
C LYS A 322 12.31 -10.16 23.76
N ARG A 323 12.93 -11.25 23.30
CA ARG A 323 14.35 -11.29 22.91
C ARG A 323 14.63 -10.62 21.55
N LEU A 324 13.60 -10.33 20.75
CA LEU A 324 13.71 -9.68 19.44
C LEU A 324 13.28 -8.21 19.49
N SER A 325 13.70 -7.49 20.52
CA SER A 325 13.47 -6.05 20.64
C SER A 325 12.00 -5.63 20.71
N ARG A 326 11.12 -6.47 21.29
CA ARG A 326 9.76 -6.07 21.67
C ARG A 326 9.78 -5.19 22.93
N ASP A 327 9.05 -4.09 22.92
CA ASP A 327 8.98 -3.17 24.06
C ASP A 327 8.16 -3.76 25.20
N MET A 328 6.93 -4.20 24.92
CA MET A 328 6.02 -4.74 25.93
C MET A 328 5.36 -6.04 25.49
N SER A 329 5.13 -6.93 26.45
CA SER A 329 4.48 -8.21 26.25
C SER A 329 3.32 -8.35 27.23
N TYR A 330 2.14 -8.65 26.70
CA TYR A 330 0.99 -9.09 27.49
C TYR A 330 0.68 -10.54 27.16
N ALA A 331 0.14 -11.24 28.15
CA ALA A 331 -0.30 -12.61 28.00
C ALA A 331 -1.62 -12.76 28.75
N TRP A 332 -2.59 -13.33 28.06
CA TRP A 332 -3.89 -13.66 28.66
C TRP A 332 -3.76 -14.87 29.59
N PRO A 333 -4.68 -15.07 30.54
CA PRO A 333 -4.70 -16.28 31.37
C PRO A 333 -4.81 -17.58 30.55
N THR A 334 -5.38 -17.50 29.35
CA THR A 334 -5.50 -18.58 28.36
C THR A 334 -4.24 -18.80 27.53
N ALA A 335 -3.18 -18.02 27.76
CA ALA A 335 -1.94 -18.11 26.99
C ALA A 335 -1.14 -19.36 27.40
N GLU A 336 -0.85 -20.20 26.40
CA GLU A 336 0.01 -21.37 26.52
C GLU A 336 1.32 -21.10 25.77
N ILE A 337 2.37 -20.79 26.52
CA ILE A 337 3.71 -20.54 25.99
C ILE A 337 4.58 -21.74 26.29
N SER A 338 5.07 -22.42 25.25
CA SER A 338 5.88 -23.63 25.44
C SER A 338 6.82 -23.95 24.28
N ALA A 339 7.84 -24.75 24.59
CA ALA A 339 8.80 -25.21 23.59
C ALA A 339 8.16 -26.10 22.52
N MET A 340 7.03 -26.76 22.79
CA MET A 340 6.22 -27.51 21.81
C MET A 340 4.86 -27.90 22.40
N ARG A 341 3.92 -28.35 21.56
CA ARG A 341 2.61 -28.85 22.01
C ARG A 341 2.77 -29.98 23.03
N ALA A 342 1.93 -29.97 24.07
CA ALA A 342 2.02 -30.88 25.22
C ALA A 342 2.18 -32.36 24.83
N LYS A 343 1.38 -32.85 23.87
CA LYS A 343 1.48 -34.23 23.37
C LYS A 343 2.90 -34.59 22.90
N GLY A 344 3.54 -33.71 22.13
CA GLY A 344 4.91 -33.92 21.65
C GLY A 344 5.96 -33.80 22.76
N VAL A 345 5.72 -32.95 23.78
CA VAL A 345 6.61 -32.86 24.96
C VAL A 345 6.62 -34.18 25.72
N VAL A 346 5.42 -34.71 26.03
CA VAL A 346 5.23 -35.92 26.84
C VAL A 346 5.90 -37.13 26.18
N GLU A 347 5.74 -37.31 24.86
CA GLU A 347 6.38 -38.39 24.10
C GLU A 347 7.92 -38.36 24.18
N ILE A 348 8.53 -37.17 24.24
CA ILE A 348 9.99 -37.01 24.31
C ILE A 348 10.50 -37.18 25.73
N ILE A 349 9.87 -36.54 26.73
CA ILE A 349 10.31 -36.57 28.13
C ILE A 349 10.14 -37.98 28.72
N PHE A 350 9.01 -38.63 28.47
CA PHE A 350 8.69 -39.94 29.03
C PHE A 350 9.08 -41.10 28.13
N ARG A 351 9.98 -40.87 27.16
CA ARG A 351 10.46 -41.90 26.23
C ARG A 351 11.03 -43.15 26.93
N CYS A 352 11.66 -42.97 28.09
CA CYS A 352 12.24 -44.06 28.89
C CYS A 352 11.25 -44.76 29.85
N GLN A 353 10.03 -44.24 30.03
CA GLN A 353 9.01 -44.84 30.89
C GLN A 353 8.02 -45.72 30.12
N ASN A 354 8.06 -45.68 28.78
CA ASN A 354 7.25 -46.52 27.89
C ASN A 354 8.03 -47.79 27.41
N VAL A 355 8.97 -48.29 28.23
CA VAL A 355 9.65 -49.58 27.99
C VAL A 355 9.12 -50.62 28.97
#